data_AF-A0A2M7AD79-F1
#
_entry.id   AF-A0A2M7AD79-F1
#
_cell.length_a   1.000
_cell.length_b   1.000
_cell.length_c   1.000
_cell.angle_alpha   90.00
_cell.angle_beta   90.00
_cell.angle_gamma   90.00
#
_symmetry.space_group_name_H-M   'P 1'
#
loop_
_entity.id
_entity.type
_entity.pdbx_description
1 polymer ?
#
loop_
_entity_poly.entity_id
_entity_poly.type
_entity_poly.pdbx_seq_one_letter_code
_entity_poly.pdbx_strand_id
1 'polypeptide(L)'
;GIPQLVKDLITSGKESEFERVKIPDKFIGRSFRELSEYFREQHKSILIALVYEEKGIGLEDILSDDTSSIDLFIKERLKVAQKDYLGKTSRRVQVKINPADDYQIKPEEEAIVIS
;
A
#
# COMPACT_ATOMS: atom_id res chain seq x y z
N GLY A 1 -9.67 23.09 13.76
CA GLY A 1 -9.99 22.88 12.34
C GLY A 1 -9.52 21.53 11.87
N ILE A 2 -8.25 21.44 11.41
CA ILE A 2 -7.71 20.23 10.75
C ILE A 2 -7.76 18.94 11.60
N PRO A 3 -7.39 18.91 12.89
CA PRO A 3 -7.43 17.67 13.66
C PRO A 3 -8.84 17.10 13.82
N GLN A 4 -9.85 17.97 13.90
CA GLN A 4 -11.26 17.57 13.98
C GLN A 4 -11.73 16.97 12.65
N LEU A 5 -11.37 17.60 11.52
CA LEU A 5 -11.65 17.07 10.18
C LEU A 5 -11.05 15.66 9.99
N VAL A 6 -9.77 15.49 10.32
CA VAL A 6 -9.09 14.19 10.19
C VAL A 6 -9.75 13.14 11.09
N LYS A 7 -10.12 13.51 12.32
CA LYS A 7 -10.85 12.63 13.23
C LYS A 7 -12.20 12.21 12.64
N ASP A 8 -12.92 13.15 12.04
CA ASP A 8 -14.23 12.87 11.43
C ASP A 8 -14.10 11.91 10.24
N LEU A 9 -13.07 12.07 9.40
CA LEU A 9 -12.80 11.19 8.25
C LEU A 9 -12.33 9.77 8.63
N ILE A 10 -11.79 9.56 9.83
CA ILE A 10 -11.36 8.24 10.34
C ILE A 10 -12.48 7.56 11.16
N THR A 11 -13.49 8.31 11.59
CA THR A 11 -14.59 7.77 12.40
C THR A 11 -15.66 7.17 11.48
N SER A 12 -15.73 5.83 11.46
CA SER A 12 -16.74 5.10 10.66
C SER A 12 -18.17 5.50 11.00
N GLY A 13 -19.03 5.55 9.98
CA GLY A 13 -20.46 5.84 10.13
C GLY A 13 -20.84 7.32 10.07
N LYS A 14 -19.91 8.19 9.65
CA LYS A 14 -20.20 9.57 9.26
C LYS A 14 -20.45 9.69 7.76
N GLU A 15 -20.95 10.84 7.32
CA GLU A 15 -21.22 11.11 5.90
C GLU A 15 -19.97 11.10 5.01
N SER A 16 -18.77 11.31 5.58
CA SER A 16 -17.52 11.24 4.84
C SER A 16 -16.45 10.49 5.61
N GLU A 17 -15.90 9.45 4.98
CA GLU A 17 -14.85 8.62 5.54
C GLU A 17 -13.74 8.34 4.53
N PHE A 18 -12.56 7.97 5.03
CA PHE A 18 -11.49 7.48 4.17
C PHE A 18 -11.78 6.05 3.75
N GLU A 19 -11.88 5.84 2.45
CA GLU A 19 -12.03 4.52 1.85
C GLU A 19 -10.79 4.18 1.02
N ARG A 20 -10.33 2.94 1.17
CA ARG A 20 -9.33 2.34 0.31
C ARG A 20 -10.05 1.54 -0.77
N VAL A 21 -9.84 1.90 -2.03
CA VAL A 21 -10.53 1.31 -3.17
C VAL A 21 -9.53 0.81 -4.20
N LYS A 22 -9.87 -0.30 -4.86
CA LYS A 22 -9.09 -0.81 -5.99
C LYS A 22 -9.22 0.15 -7.17
N ILE A 23 -8.11 0.38 -7.85
CA ILE A 23 -8.08 1.21 -9.06
C ILE A 23 -8.55 0.34 -10.24
N PRO A 24 -9.53 0.78 -11.05
CA PRO A 24 -9.94 0.04 -12.23
C PRO A 24 -8.77 -0.13 -13.22
N ASP A 25 -8.61 -1.34 -13.78
CA ASP A 25 -7.46 -1.69 -14.65
C ASP A 25 -7.26 -0.73 -15.83
N LYS A 26 -8.33 -0.09 -16.32
CA LYS A 26 -8.28 0.91 -17.41
C LYS A 26 -7.46 2.16 -17.07
N PHE A 27 -7.20 2.42 -15.78
CA PHE A 27 -6.40 3.55 -15.31
C PHE A 27 -4.94 3.18 -15.01
N ILE A 28 -4.55 1.92 -15.16
CA ILE A 28 -3.14 1.53 -15.03
C ILE A 28 -2.34 2.16 -16.19
N GLY A 29 -1.25 2.84 -15.85
CA GLY A 29 -0.45 3.65 -16.78
C GLY A 29 -1.08 4.99 -17.18
N ARG A 30 -2.30 5.29 -16.71
CA ARG A 30 -2.95 6.60 -16.89
C ARG A 30 -2.50 7.59 -15.83
N SER A 31 -2.80 8.86 -16.07
CA SER A 31 -2.39 9.93 -15.18
C SER A 31 -3.27 9.97 -13.92
N PHE A 32 -2.70 10.43 -12.80
CA PHE A 32 -3.43 10.63 -11.56
C PHE A 32 -4.63 11.57 -11.73
N ARG A 33 -4.50 12.59 -12.59
CA ARG A 33 -5.60 13.50 -12.94
C ARG A 33 -6.80 12.75 -13.54
N GLU A 34 -6.56 11.88 -14.52
CA GLU A 34 -7.65 11.11 -15.16
C GLU A 34 -8.41 10.24 -14.14
N LEU A 35 -7.69 9.64 -13.18
CA LEU A 35 -8.30 8.85 -12.10
C LEU A 35 -9.06 9.74 -11.10
N SER A 36 -8.51 10.92 -10.77
CA SER A 36 -9.14 11.89 -9.88
C SER A 36 -10.46 12.40 -10.46
N GLU A 37 -10.48 12.74 -11.75
CA GLU A 37 -11.68 13.13 -12.50
C GLU A 37 -12.74 12.02 -12.47
N TYR A 38 -12.34 10.77 -12.71
CA TYR A 38 -13.24 9.62 -12.65
C TYR A 38 -13.93 9.48 -11.29
N PHE A 39 -13.18 9.53 -10.19
CA PHE A 39 -13.78 9.43 -8.84
C PHE A 39 -14.68 10.62 -8.52
N ARG A 40 -14.30 11.82 -8.97
CA ARG A 40 -15.09 13.03 -8.77
C ARG A 40 -16.42 12.99 -9.50
N GLU A 41 -16.42 12.57 -10.77
CA GLU A 41 -17.60 12.55 -11.62
C GLU A 41 -18.55 11.38 -11.30
N GLN A 42 -18.01 10.18 -11.15
CA GLN A 42 -18.82 8.96 -11.04
C GLN A 42 -19.30 8.69 -9.62
N HIS A 43 -18.49 9.04 -8.62
CA HIS A 43 -18.72 8.66 -7.23
C HIS A 43 -18.91 9.86 -6.29
N LYS A 44 -18.75 11.09 -6.79
CA LYS A 44 -18.67 12.33 -5.97
C LYS A 44 -17.59 12.28 -4.90
N SER A 45 -16.66 11.33 -5.01
CA SER A 45 -15.55 11.12 -4.09
C SER A 45 -14.36 12.02 -4.45
N ILE A 46 -13.43 12.19 -3.51
CA ILE A 46 -12.20 12.93 -3.73
C ILE A 46 -11.02 11.97 -3.62
N LEU A 47 -10.23 11.84 -4.69
CA LEU A 47 -8.99 11.06 -4.67
C LEU A 47 -7.89 11.85 -3.94
N ILE A 48 -7.30 11.24 -2.91
CA ILE A 48 -6.32 11.90 -2.03
C ILE A 48 -4.91 11.33 -2.21
N ALA A 49 -4.82 10.01 -2.33
CA ALA A 49 -3.52 9.34 -2.35
C ALA A 49 -3.57 8.03 -3.13
N LEU A 50 -2.39 7.59 -3.55
CA LEU A 50 -2.13 6.25 -4.02
C LEU A 50 -1.37 5.50 -2.93
N VAL A 51 -1.72 4.25 -2.68
CA VAL A 51 -1.09 3.42 -1.67
C VAL A 51 -0.65 2.10 -2.28
N TYR A 52 0.56 1.70 -1.97
CA TYR A 52 1.12 0.42 -2.35
C TYR A 52 1.59 -0.31 -1.11
N GLU A 53 1.37 -1.62 -1.08
CA GLU A 53 1.74 -2.46 0.05
C GLU A 53 2.66 -3.58 -0.43
N GLU A 54 3.95 -3.45 -0.10
CA GLU A 54 4.92 -4.50 -0.40
C GLU A 54 4.62 -5.71 0.49
N LYS A 55 4.29 -6.85 -0.14
CA LYS A 55 4.34 -8.14 0.53
C LYS A 55 5.80 -8.43 0.84
N GLY A 56 6.20 -8.23 2.09
CA GLY A 56 7.51 -8.70 2.55
C GLY A 56 7.56 -10.21 2.37
N ILE A 57 8.49 -10.69 1.54
CA ILE A 57 8.77 -12.13 1.43
C ILE A 57 9.36 -12.54 2.78
N GLY A 58 8.58 -13.28 3.55
CA GLY A 58 9.05 -13.90 4.78
C GLY A 58 9.99 -15.06 4.43
N LEU A 59 11.02 -15.29 5.25
CA LEU A 59 11.84 -16.50 5.10
C LEU A 59 10.99 -17.78 5.24
N GLU A 60 9.83 -17.68 5.88
CA GLU A 60 8.84 -18.75 6.00
C GLU A 60 8.35 -19.26 4.63
N ASP A 61 8.24 -18.37 3.62
CA ASP A 61 7.81 -18.71 2.26
C ASP A 61 8.96 -19.29 1.39
N ILE A 62 10.22 -19.07 1.77
CA ILE A 62 11.41 -19.61 1.08
C ILE A 62 11.77 -21.01 1.58
N LEU A 63 11.42 -21.33 2.83
CA LEU A 63 11.80 -22.59 3.49
C LEU A 63 10.91 -23.80 3.14
N SER A 64 9.88 -23.62 2.31
CA SER A 64 8.94 -24.70 1.92
C SER A 64 9.40 -25.54 0.73
N ASP A 65 10.37 -25.08 -0.07
CA ASP A 65 10.85 -25.79 -1.25
C ASP A 65 12.24 -26.40 -0.99
N ASP A 66 12.25 -27.73 -0.83
CA ASP A 66 13.40 -28.67 -0.84
C ASP A 66 14.53 -28.46 0.20
N THR A 67 14.28 -28.95 1.41
CA THR A 67 15.28 -29.04 2.49
C THR A 67 16.36 -30.09 2.19
N SER A 68 17.53 -29.66 1.70
CA SER A 68 18.76 -30.45 1.75
C SER A 68 19.58 -30.07 2.99
N SER A 69 20.26 -31.04 3.61
CA SER A 69 20.88 -30.93 4.95
C SER A 69 22.01 -29.88 5.10
N ILE A 70 22.30 -29.10 4.05
CA ILE A 70 23.22 -27.95 4.06
C ILE A 70 22.54 -26.66 4.59
N ASP A 71 21.20 -26.58 4.57
CA ASP A 71 20.45 -25.37 4.96
C ASP A 71 20.51 -25.03 6.45
N LEU A 72 20.78 -26.01 7.31
CA LEU A 72 20.87 -25.78 8.77
C LEU A 72 22.11 -24.95 9.15
N PHE A 73 23.24 -25.19 8.46
CA PHE A 73 24.47 -24.45 8.72
C PHE A 73 24.41 -23.01 8.18
N ILE A 74 23.75 -22.81 7.05
CA ILE A 74 23.48 -21.48 6.49
C ILE A 74 22.47 -20.74 7.40
N LYS A 75 21.42 -21.43 7.88
CA LYS A 75 20.43 -20.86 8.83
C LYS A 75 21.06 -20.28 10.09
N GLU A 76 22.00 -20.99 10.72
CA GLU A 76 22.62 -20.49 11.96
C GLU A 76 23.52 -19.26 11.70
N ARG A 77 24.29 -19.26 10.62
CA ARG A 77 25.11 -18.09 10.24
C ARG A 77 24.27 -16.89 9.81
N LEU A 78 23.17 -17.11 9.09
CA LEU A 78 22.26 -16.05 8.67
C LEU A 78 21.43 -15.49 9.83
N LYS A 79 20.95 -16.33 10.77
CA LYS A 79 20.21 -15.87 11.96
C LYS A 79 20.99 -14.88 12.82
N VAL A 80 22.30 -15.10 12.96
CA VAL A 80 23.17 -14.20 13.74
C VAL A 80 23.38 -12.87 13.01
N ALA A 81 23.50 -12.89 11.68
CA ALA A 81 23.60 -11.67 10.87
C ALA A 81 22.26 -10.89 10.74
N GLN A 82 21.12 -11.57 10.89
CA GLN A 82 19.78 -10.97 10.72
C GLN A 82 19.19 -10.33 11.98
N LYS A 83 19.72 -10.61 13.17
CA LYS A 83 19.12 -10.09 14.41
C LYS A 83 19.15 -8.55 14.47
N ASP A 84 20.05 -7.91 13.73
CA ASP A 84 20.11 -6.45 13.56
C ASP A 84 19.19 -5.91 12.43
N TYR A 85 18.73 -6.76 11.51
CA TYR A 85 17.89 -6.37 10.36
C TYR A 85 16.38 -6.66 10.55
N LEU A 86 16.02 -7.63 11.40
CA LEU A 86 14.65 -8.11 11.60
C LEU A 86 13.74 -7.18 12.44
N GLY A 87 14.26 -6.07 12.97
CA GLY A 87 13.41 -5.01 13.52
C GLY A 87 12.57 -4.25 12.47
N LYS A 88 12.75 -4.56 11.17
CA LYS A 88 12.12 -3.85 10.03
C LYS A 88 11.34 -4.77 9.07
N THR A 89 11.01 -6.00 9.45
CA THR A 89 10.07 -6.86 8.70
C THR A 89 8.63 -6.50 9.05
N SER A 90 8.30 -5.22 8.94
CA SER A 90 6.93 -4.72 9.01
C SER A 90 6.49 -4.48 7.58
N ARG A 91 5.32 -5.03 7.21
CA ARG A 91 4.61 -4.75 5.96
C ARG A 91 4.77 -3.28 5.58
N ARG A 92 5.55 -2.99 4.52
CA ARG A 92 5.90 -1.61 4.16
C ARG A 92 4.76 -1.05 3.33
N VAL A 93 3.87 -0.33 3.99
CA VAL A 93 2.85 0.47 3.34
C VAL A 93 3.49 1.77 2.88
N GLN A 94 3.56 1.98 1.57
CA GLN A 94 4.01 3.23 0.96
C GLN A 94 2.78 4.03 0.54
N VAL A 95 2.63 5.23 1.09
CA VAL A 95 1.52 6.13 0.74
C VAL A 95 2.07 7.35 0.02
N LYS A 96 1.50 7.63 -1.15
CA LYS A 96 1.81 8.81 -1.97
C LYS A 96 0.63 9.76 -1.96
N ILE A 97 0.70 10.75 -1.07
CA ILE A 97 -0.34 11.76 -0.89
C ILE A 97 -0.19 12.84 -1.95
N ASN A 98 -1.30 13.20 -2.60
CA ASN A 98 -1.37 14.24 -3.62
C ASN A 98 -0.21 14.19 -4.63
N PRO A 99 -0.06 13.07 -5.36
CA PRO A 99 0.93 13.00 -6.44
C PRO A 99 0.64 14.04 -7.53
N ALA A 100 1.65 14.31 -8.36
CA ALA A 100 1.48 15.21 -9.50
C ALA A 100 0.45 14.64 -10.50
N ASP A 101 -0.24 15.53 -11.20
CA ASP A 101 -1.33 15.20 -12.14
C ASP A 101 -0.89 14.27 -13.28
N ASP A 102 0.38 14.33 -13.65
CA ASP A 102 1.04 13.52 -14.69
C ASP A 102 1.60 12.20 -14.15
N TYR A 103 1.47 11.93 -12.85
CA TYR A 103 1.91 10.67 -12.26
C TYR A 103 1.19 9.48 -12.87
N GLN A 104 1.96 8.52 -13.38
CA GLN A 104 1.42 7.30 -13.95
C GLN A 104 1.13 6.27 -12.87
N ILE A 105 -0.12 5.83 -12.82
CA ILE A 105 -0.60 4.85 -11.85
C ILE A 105 -0.01 3.48 -12.15
N LYS A 106 0.43 2.78 -11.11
CA LYS A 106 1.04 1.44 -11.22
C LYS A 106 0.02 0.34 -10.93
N PRO A 107 0.20 -0.88 -11.48
CA PRO A 107 -0.73 -2.00 -11.30
C PRO A 107 -0.98 -2.41 -9.84
N GLU A 108 0.01 -2.21 -8.98
CA GLU A 108 -0.02 -2.65 -7.60
C GLU A 108 -0.57 -1.58 -6.64
N GLU A 109 -0.86 -0.39 -7.16
CA GLU A 109 -1.36 0.73 -6.36
C GLU A 109 -2.89 0.66 -6.18
N GLU A 110 -3.32 1.02 -4.98
CA GLU A 110 -4.71 1.24 -4.61
C GLU A 110 -4.94 2.74 -4.38
N ALA A 111 -6.19 3.18 -4.50
CA ALA A 111 -6.57 4.57 -4.27
C ALA A 111 -7.11 4.76 -2.86
N ILE A 112 -6.77 5.89 -2.24
CA ILE A 112 -7.44 6.39 -1.03
C ILE A 112 -8.34 7.55 -1.46
N VAL A 113 -9.63 7.39 -1.23
CA VAL A 113 -10.66 8.38 -1.53
C VAL A 113 -11.38 8.83 -0.27
N ILE A 114 -11.97 10.03 -0.32
CA ILE A 114 -13.01 10.46 0.60
C ILE A 114 -14.33 10.29 -0.13
N SER A 115 -15.20 9.41 0.36
CA SER A 115 -16.56 9.19 -0.14
C SER A 115 -17.59 10.05 0.59
#